data_AF-A0A165F6S9-F1
#
_entry.id   AF-A0A165F6S9-F1
#
_cell.length_a   1.000
_cell.length_b   1.000
_cell.length_c   1.000
_cell.angle_alpha   90.00
_cell.angle_beta   90.00
_cell.angle_gamma   90.00
#
_symmetry.space_group_name_H-M   'P 1'
#
loop_
_entity.id
_entity.type
_entity.pdbx_description
1 polymer ?
#
loop_
_entity_poly.entity_id
_entity_poly.type
_entity_poly.pdbx_seq_one_letter_code
_entity_poly.pdbx_strand_id
1 'polypeptide(L)'
;MPRRAKYASVEERHAAKRQARRNYYARNRELERAKSRERWHRRQSSSSTSSRRGEVQPQSAQSILMPATTATLGLGLQVQDEGLGLPPLVDDIESDMASWSEGLHESTVWEKITQRLIRQERRGTHSERFQKYFNSKLQHAMFLQRVAEDALDSTF
;
A
#
# COMPACT_ATOMS: atom_id res chain seq x y z
N MET A 1 -40.95 24.53 -40.33
CA MET A 1 -40.08 25.69 -40.05
C MET A 1 -38.74 25.20 -39.49
N PRO A 2 -37.61 25.40 -40.19
CA PRO A 2 -36.31 25.00 -39.66
C PRO A 2 -35.88 25.92 -38.49
N ARG A 3 -35.43 25.33 -37.37
CA ARG A 3 -34.88 26.08 -36.23
C ARG A 3 -33.56 26.73 -36.62
N ARG A 4 -33.48 28.06 -36.51
CA ARG A 4 -32.24 28.81 -36.73
C ARG A 4 -31.16 28.37 -35.74
N ALA A 5 -29.93 28.27 -36.24
CA ALA A 5 -28.77 27.97 -35.40
C ALA A 5 -28.59 29.06 -34.33
N LYS A 6 -28.31 28.63 -33.09
CA LYS A 6 -28.18 29.52 -31.93
C LYS A 6 -26.94 30.43 -31.97
N TYR A 7 -25.95 30.08 -32.78
CA TYR A 7 -24.71 30.84 -32.98
C TYR A 7 -24.38 30.83 -34.47
N ALA A 8 -23.86 31.94 -34.98
CA ALA A 8 -23.50 32.12 -36.38
C ALA A 8 -22.12 31.51 -36.70
N SER A 9 -21.21 31.42 -35.71
CA SER A 9 -19.88 30.82 -35.89
C SER A 9 -19.40 29.98 -34.70
N VAL A 10 -18.39 29.15 -34.93
CA VAL A 10 -17.71 28.37 -33.87
C VAL A 10 -17.04 29.31 -32.88
N GLU A 11 -16.42 30.40 -33.36
CA GLU A 11 -15.77 31.40 -32.52
C GLU A 11 -16.76 32.11 -31.59
N GLU A 12 -17.93 32.48 -32.12
CA GLU A 12 -19.02 33.08 -31.34
C GLU A 12 -19.50 32.12 -30.25
N ARG A 13 -19.65 30.82 -30.58
CA ARG A 13 -19.99 29.79 -29.59
C ARG A 13 -18.95 29.69 -28.49
N HIS A 14 -17.65 29.78 -28.81
CA HIS A 14 -16.59 29.77 -27.80
C HIS A 14 -16.57 31.05 -26.96
N ALA A 15 -16.79 32.22 -27.57
CA ALA A 15 -16.91 33.49 -26.87
C ALA A 15 -18.09 33.48 -25.89
N ALA A 16 -19.26 33.03 -26.34
CA ALA A 16 -20.46 32.88 -25.52
C ALA A 16 -20.24 31.91 -24.35
N LYS A 17 -19.55 30.77 -24.58
CA LYS A 17 -19.17 29.85 -23.49
C LYS A 17 -18.23 30.51 -22.47
N ARG A 18 -17.23 31.26 -22.91
CA ARG A 18 -16.31 31.98 -22.02
C ARG A 18 -17.06 33.01 -21.18
N GLN A 19 -17.95 33.78 -21.79
CA GLN A 19 -18.73 34.80 -21.11
C GLN A 19 -19.75 34.22 -20.14
N ALA A 20 -20.46 33.15 -20.53
CA ALA A 20 -21.35 32.42 -19.64
C ALA A 20 -20.59 31.86 -18.43
N ARG A 21 -19.40 31.31 -18.63
CA ARG A 21 -18.53 30.83 -17.55
C ARG A 21 -18.09 31.95 -16.61
N ARG A 22 -17.69 33.12 -17.14
CA ARG A 22 -17.37 34.31 -16.33
C ARG A 22 -18.58 34.76 -15.49
N ASN A 23 -19.76 34.84 -16.10
CA ASN A 23 -20.99 35.24 -15.42
C ASN A 23 -21.43 34.22 -14.35
N TYR A 24 -21.15 32.94 -14.56
CA TYR A 24 -21.39 31.90 -13.57
C TYR A 24 -20.51 32.09 -12.34
N TYR A 25 -19.20 32.25 -12.51
CA TYR A 25 -18.28 32.44 -11.38
C TYR A 25 -18.45 33.80 -10.70
N ALA A 26 -18.83 34.84 -11.44
CA ALA A 26 -19.15 36.13 -10.87
C ALA A 26 -20.36 36.04 -9.93
N ARG A 27 -21.43 35.35 -10.33
CA ARG A 27 -22.63 35.14 -9.50
C ARG A 27 -22.40 34.18 -8.33
N ASN A 28 -21.59 33.13 -8.53
CA ASN A 28 -21.37 32.08 -7.54
C ASN A 28 -20.04 32.22 -6.78
N ARG A 29 -19.49 33.44 -6.69
CA ARG A 29 -18.15 33.68 -6.17
C ARG A 29 -17.98 33.12 -4.75
N GLU A 30 -18.97 33.31 -3.88
CA GLU A 30 -18.91 32.85 -2.49
C GLU A 30 -19.08 31.33 -2.37
N LEU A 31 -19.96 30.72 -3.18
CA LEU A 31 -20.13 29.27 -3.22
C LEU A 31 -18.86 28.56 -3.69
N GLU A 32 -18.16 29.11 -4.69
CA GLU A 32 -16.91 28.54 -5.17
C GLU A 32 -15.75 28.76 -4.19
N ARG A 33 -15.74 29.87 -3.43
CA ARG A 33 -14.82 30.03 -2.28
C ARG A 33 -15.08 28.98 -1.22
N ALA A 34 -16.35 28.74 -0.85
CA ALA A 34 -16.72 27.73 0.13
C ALA A 34 -16.32 26.31 -0.32
N LYS A 35 -16.63 25.93 -1.58
CA LYS A 35 -16.18 24.65 -2.16
C LYS A 35 -14.66 24.52 -2.22
N SER A 36 -13.95 25.62 -2.49
CA SER A 36 -12.48 25.61 -2.52
C SER A 36 -11.91 25.40 -1.12
N ARG A 37 -12.48 26.07 -0.11
CA ARG A 37 -12.17 25.85 1.32
C ARG A 37 -12.45 24.40 1.71
N GLU A 38 -13.62 23.86 1.37
CA GLU A 38 -13.97 22.45 1.65
C GLU A 38 -12.98 21.47 1.00
N ARG A 39 -12.62 21.67 -0.27
CA ARG A 39 -11.62 20.83 -0.95
C ARG A 39 -10.23 20.95 -0.32
N TRP A 40 -9.86 22.13 0.17
CA TRP A 40 -8.59 22.34 0.86
C TRP A 40 -8.59 21.64 2.23
N HIS A 41 -9.65 21.80 3.03
CA HIS A 41 -9.82 21.08 4.29
C HIS A 41 -9.89 19.58 4.08
N ARG A 42 -10.54 19.09 3.02
CA ARG A 42 -10.56 17.65 2.66
C ARG A 42 -9.18 17.14 2.31
N ARG A 43 -8.36 17.94 1.61
CA ARG A 43 -6.96 17.59 1.35
C ARG A 43 -6.16 17.55 2.63
N GLN A 44 -6.33 18.53 3.51
CA GLN A 44 -5.66 18.55 4.81
C GLN A 44 -6.08 17.42 5.74
N SER A 45 -7.37 17.07 5.78
CA SER A 45 -7.86 15.94 6.57
C SER A 45 -7.41 14.60 5.97
N SER A 46 -7.37 14.48 4.64
CA SER A 46 -6.82 13.29 3.98
C SER A 46 -5.29 13.19 4.18
N SER A 47 -4.56 14.31 4.18
CA SER A 47 -3.13 14.32 4.45
C SER A 47 -2.84 14.11 5.92
N SER A 48 -3.64 14.62 6.86
CA SER A 48 -3.49 14.33 8.30
C SER A 48 -3.84 12.89 8.65
N THR A 49 -4.72 12.24 7.86
CA THR A 49 -4.97 10.79 7.96
C THR A 49 -3.81 9.99 7.34
N SER A 50 -3.11 10.56 6.35
CA SER A 50 -1.93 9.95 5.73
C SER A 50 -0.62 10.22 6.50
N SER A 51 -0.52 11.30 7.27
CA SER A 51 0.65 11.64 8.08
C SER A 51 0.51 11.24 9.56
N ARG A 52 -0.69 10.82 9.99
CA ARG A 52 -0.86 9.97 11.19
C ARG A 52 -0.72 8.48 10.91
N ARG A 53 -0.41 8.08 9.67
CA ARG A 53 0.23 6.78 9.42
C ARG A 53 1.73 6.93 9.68
N GLY A 54 2.04 6.95 10.97
CA GLY A 54 3.27 6.42 11.50
C GLY A 54 4.56 7.11 11.09
N GLU A 55 5.15 7.83 12.05
CA GLU A 55 6.46 7.36 12.55
C GLU A 55 6.28 5.94 13.12
N VAL A 56 5.96 4.99 12.25
CA VAL A 56 6.19 3.58 12.54
C VAL A 56 7.66 3.46 12.17
N GLN A 57 8.51 3.36 13.21
CA GLN A 57 9.84 2.77 13.05
C GLN A 57 9.73 1.68 11.98
N PRO A 58 10.62 1.63 10.98
CA PRO A 58 10.54 0.62 9.94
C PRO A 58 10.35 -0.72 10.64
N GLN A 59 9.15 -1.30 10.48
CA GLN A 59 8.84 -2.60 11.07
C GLN A 59 9.97 -3.51 10.63
N SER A 60 10.78 -3.98 11.59
CA SER A 60 11.88 -4.86 11.25
C SER A 60 11.29 -6.04 10.49
N ALA A 61 12.00 -6.58 9.50
CA ALA A 61 11.52 -7.75 8.76
C ALA A 61 11.10 -8.88 9.72
N GLN A 62 11.74 -8.94 10.90
CA GLN A 62 11.42 -9.79 12.03
C GLN A 62 10.01 -9.55 12.60
N SER A 63 9.58 -8.31 12.85
CA SER A 63 8.24 -8.04 13.39
C SER A 63 7.09 -8.37 12.43
N ILE A 64 7.41 -8.50 11.13
CA ILE A 64 6.44 -8.89 10.09
C ILE A 64 6.38 -10.41 9.97
N LEU A 65 7.52 -11.09 10.14
CA LEU A 65 7.64 -12.53 9.97
C LEU A 65 7.30 -13.31 11.24
N MET A 66 7.66 -12.81 12.41
CA MET A 66 7.47 -13.50 13.67
C MET A 66 6.64 -12.64 14.64
N PRO A 67 5.38 -12.31 14.30
CA PRO A 67 4.58 -11.40 15.11
C PRO A 67 4.34 -11.91 16.54
N ALA A 68 4.11 -13.21 16.74
CA ALA A 68 3.92 -13.78 18.08
C ALA A 68 5.24 -13.76 18.86
N THR A 69 6.33 -14.22 18.25
CA THR A 69 7.64 -14.26 18.89
C THR A 69 8.19 -12.86 19.17
N THR A 70 7.92 -11.88 18.30
CA THR A 70 8.31 -10.47 18.51
C THR A 70 7.49 -9.82 19.62
N ALA A 71 6.24 -10.24 19.85
CA ALA A 71 5.45 -9.78 20.98
C ALA A 71 6.06 -10.24 22.32
N THR A 72 6.66 -11.44 22.33
CA THR A 72 7.23 -12.06 23.53
C THR A 72 8.68 -11.63 23.79
N LEU A 73 9.53 -11.52 22.75
CA LEU A 73 10.97 -11.20 22.88
C LEU A 73 11.36 -9.77 22.45
N GLY A 74 10.40 -8.98 21.96
CA GLY A 74 10.65 -7.64 21.45
C GLY A 74 11.37 -7.59 20.09
N LEU A 75 11.60 -6.36 19.59
CA LEU A 75 12.07 -6.06 18.23
C LEU A 75 13.50 -6.53 17.86
N GLY A 76 14.15 -7.33 18.72
CA GLY A 76 15.47 -7.91 18.48
C GLY A 76 15.58 -9.39 18.85
N LEU A 77 14.46 -10.05 19.16
CA LEU A 77 14.41 -11.44 19.64
C LEU A 77 15.38 -11.69 20.80
N GLN A 78 15.54 -10.69 21.68
CA GLN A 78 16.44 -10.78 22.81
C GLN A 78 15.64 -11.27 24.02
N VAL A 79 16.16 -12.27 24.71
CA VAL A 79 15.62 -12.70 25.99
C VAL A 79 15.98 -11.63 27.02
N GLN A 80 15.08 -10.65 27.20
CA GLN A 80 15.27 -9.57 28.18
C GLN A 80 14.91 -10.02 29.60
N ASP A 81 14.14 -11.10 29.73
CA ASP A 81 13.61 -11.59 31.00
C ASP A 81 14.13 -13.01 31.27
N GLU A 82 14.92 -13.19 32.34
CA GLU A 82 15.48 -14.49 32.74
C GLU A 82 14.41 -15.48 33.21
N GLY A 83 13.18 -15.00 33.48
CA GLY A 83 12.03 -15.79 33.91
C GLY A 83 11.16 -16.34 32.77
N LEU A 84 11.51 -16.07 31.52
CA LEU A 84 10.69 -16.48 30.37
C LEU A 84 10.80 -18.00 30.18
N GLY A 85 9.69 -18.71 30.41
CA GLY A 85 9.63 -20.15 30.21
C GLY A 85 9.88 -20.50 28.74
N LEU A 86 10.72 -21.50 28.49
CA LEU A 86 10.95 -22.05 27.15
C LEU A 86 9.69 -22.56 26.45
N PRO A 87 8.71 -23.23 27.13
CA PRO A 87 7.57 -23.80 26.43
C PRO A 87 6.66 -22.77 25.74
N PRO A 88 6.24 -21.65 26.39
CA PRO A 88 5.48 -20.59 25.71
C PRO A 88 6.17 -19.99 24.50
N LEU A 89 7.50 -19.85 24.54
CA LEU A 89 8.26 -19.33 23.41
C LEU A 89 8.26 -20.29 22.22
N VAL A 90 8.32 -21.60 22.49
CA VAL A 90 8.21 -22.62 21.44
C VAL A 90 6.82 -22.57 20.80
N ASP A 91 5.75 -22.43 21.58
CA ASP A 91 4.38 -22.29 21.06
C ASP A 91 4.23 -21.05 20.16
N ASP A 92 4.82 -19.92 20.55
CA ASP A 92 4.82 -18.68 19.76
C ASP A 92 5.58 -18.84 18.43
N ILE A 93 6.72 -19.52 18.46
CA ILE A 93 7.52 -19.82 17.26
C ILE A 93 6.76 -20.78 16.33
N GLU A 94 6.14 -21.83 16.88
CA GLU A 94 5.34 -22.78 16.11
C GLU A 94 4.11 -22.11 15.47
N SER A 95 3.47 -21.19 16.19
CA SER A 95 2.36 -20.39 15.67
C SER A 95 2.79 -19.50 14.50
N ASP A 96 3.93 -18.81 14.64
CA ASP A 96 4.50 -17.98 13.59
C ASP A 96 4.86 -18.84 12.36
N MET A 97 5.49 -20.01 12.55
CA MET A 97 5.83 -20.94 11.47
C MET A 97 4.59 -21.53 10.79
N ALA A 98 3.55 -21.89 11.54
CA ALA A 98 2.30 -22.37 10.98
C ALA A 98 1.67 -21.30 10.08
N SER A 99 1.69 -20.03 10.51
CA SER A 99 1.17 -18.89 9.74
C SER A 99 1.93 -18.65 8.43
N TRP A 100 3.19 -19.09 8.31
CA TRP A 100 3.94 -19.01 7.06
C TRP A 100 3.43 -20.00 6.02
N SER A 101 2.91 -21.15 6.48
CA SER A 101 2.40 -22.23 5.65
C SER A 101 0.91 -22.07 5.32
N GLU A 102 0.13 -21.43 6.20
CA GLU A 102 -1.31 -21.24 6.05
C GLU A 102 -1.64 -20.17 4.99
N GLY A 103 -1.67 -20.58 3.73
CA GLY A 103 -2.33 -19.82 2.65
C GLY A 103 -1.49 -19.58 1.41
N LEU A 104 -0.29 -20.14 1.33
CA LEU A 104 0.59 -19.98 0.17
C LEU A 104 1.15 -21.34 -0.23
N HIS A 105 0.33 -22.17 -0.88
CA HIS A 105 0.89 -23.24 -1.69
C HIS A 105 1.81 -22.55 -2.72
N GLU A 106 3.11 -22.87 -2.67
CA GLU A 106 4.17 -22.19 -3.42
C GLU A 106 3.82 -22.00 -4.90
N SER A 107 3.19 -23.03 -5.49
CA SER A 107 2.63 -23.02 -6.86
C SER A 107 1.65 -21.88 -7.10
N THR A 108 0.74 -21.62 -6.15
CA THR A 108 -0.29 -20.58 -6.25
C THR A 108 0.30 -19.17 -6.08
N VAL A 109 1.40 -19.04 -5.34
CA VAL A 109 2.13 -17.77 -5.19
C VAL A 109 2.82 -17.41 -6.49
N TRP A 110 3.59 -18.36 -7.03
CA TRP A 110 4.31 -18.20 -8.28
C TRP A 110 3.35 -17.94 -9.45
N GLU A 111 2.23 -18.65 -9.50
CA GLU A 111 1.20 -18.45 -10.51
C GLU A 111 0.59 -17.03 -10.44
N LYS A 112 0.24 -16.55 -9.25
CA LYS A 112 -0.31 -15.19 -9.08
C LYS A 112 0.71 -14.10 -9.42
N ILE A 113 2.00 -14.33 -9.12
CA ILE A 113 3.09 -13.41 -9.45
C ILE A 113 3.34 -13.36 -10.96
N THR A 114 3.45 -14.51 -11.62
CA THR A 114 3.63 -14.59 -13.08
C THR A 114 2.43 -14.00 -13.83
N GLN A 115 1.20 -14.32 -13.42
CA GLN A 115 0.01 -13.72 -14.03
C GLN A 115 -0.03 -12.20 -13.88
N ARG A 116 0.46 -11.64 -12.76
CA ARG A 116 0.54 -10.19 -12.57
C ARG A 116 1.64 -9.54 -13.40
N LEU A 117 2.81 -10.17 -13.52
CA LEU A 117 3.91 -9.72 -14.37
C LEU A 117 3.48 -9.67 -15.85
N ILE A 118 2.89 -10.75 -16.36
CA ILE A 118 2.38 -10.83 -17.75
C ILE A 118 1.33 -9.74 -18.00
N ARG A 119 0.43 -9.49 -17.04
CA ARG A 119 -0.59 -8.43 -17.17
C ARG A 119 0.01 -7.03 -17.16
N GLN A 120 1.12 -6.78 -16.46
CA GLN A 120 1.79 -5.47 -16.42
C GLN A 120 2.59 -5.20 -17.68
N GLU A 121 3.33 -6.21 -18.15
CA GLU A 121 4.09 -6.14 -19.40
C GLU A 121 3.17 -5.84 -20.59
N ARG A 122 2.04 -6.56 -20.70
CA ARG A 122 1.00 -6.31 -21.72
C ARG A 122 0.42 -4.90 -21.67
N ARG A 123 0.50 -4.22 -20.53
CA ARG A 123 -0.05 -2.86 -20.33
C ARG A 123 1.03 -1.78 -20.44
N GLY A 124 2.31 -2.13 -20.64
CA GLY A 124 3.42 -1.19 -20.70
C GLY A 124 3.54 -0.29 -19.46
N THR A 125 3.04 -0.75 -18.30
CA THR A 125 2.98 0.06 -17.07
C THR A 125 3.71 -0.65 -15.95
N HIS A 126 4.85 -0.08 -15.54
CA HIS A 126 5.52 -0.50 -14.31
C HIS A 126 4.74 0.00 -13.10
N SER A 127 4.26 -0.92 -12.27
CA SER A 127 3.64 -0.57 -11.00
C SER A 127 4.67 -0.63 -9.87
N GLU A 128 5.09 0.52 -9.37
CA GLU A 128 5.97 0.60 -8.19
C GLU A 128 5.41 -0.18 -6.99
N ARG A 129 4.07 -0.20 -6.84
CA ARG A 129 3.40 -0.94 -5.77
C ARG A 129 3.62 -2.45 -5.89
N PHE A 130 3.59 -2.97 -7.11
CA PHE A 130 3.87 -4.39 -7.35
C PHE A 130 5.35 -4.70 -7.18
N GLN A 131 6.24 -3.82 -7.64
CA GLN A 131 7.68 -3.99 -7.46
C GLN A 131 8.06 -4.04 -5.98
N LYS A 132 7.49 -3.16 -5.14
CA LYS A 132 7.63 -3.21 -3.68
C LYS A 132 7.12 -4.52 -3.09
N TYR A 133 5.95 -4.99 -3.52
CA TYR A 133 5.38 -6.26 -3.08
C TYR A 133 6.26 -7.46 -3.47
N PHE A 134 6.76 -7.49 -4.70
CA PHE A 134 7.62 -8.55 -5.22
C PHE A 134 8.95 -8.58 -4.47
N ASN A 135 9.61 -7.43 -4.29
CA ASN A 135 10.85 -7.34 -3.53
C ASN A 135 10.67 -7.80 -2.08
N SER A 136 9.55 -7.46 -1.44
CA SER A 136 9.23 -7.94 -0.09
C SER A 136 9.11 -9.47 -0.04
N LYS A 137 8.45 -10.09 -1.01
CA LYS A 137 8.34 -11.56 -1.06
C LYS A 137 9.67 -12.25 -1.39
N LEU A 138 10.49 -11.64 -2.23
CA LEU A 138 11.84 -12.15 -2.53
C LEU A 138 12.74 -12.10 -1.28
N GLN A 139 12.67 -11.01 -0.50
CA GLN A 139 13.37 -10.93 0.78
C GLN A 139 12.88 -11.97 1.80
N HIS A 140 11.57 -12.25 1.84
CA HIS A 140 11.06 -13.33 2.69
C HIS A 140 11.67 -14.68 2.29
N ALA A 141 11.69 -15.02 1.00
CA ALA A 141 12.26 -16.28 0.52
C ALA A 141 13.75 -16.41 0.85
N MET A 142 14.54 -15.35 0.63
CA MET A 142 15.97 -15.33 0.94
C MET A 142 16.24 -15.49 2.45
N PHE A 143 15.41 -14.87 3.29
CA PHE A 143 15.54 -15.01 4.75
C PHE A 143 15.27 -16.45 5.20
N LEU A 144 14.18 -17.06 4.70
CA LEU A 144 13.86 -18.46 5.00
C LEU A 144 14.98 -19.40 4.56
N GLN A 145 15.55 -19.16 3.37
CA GLN A 145 16.70 -19.93 2.89
C GLN A 145 17.89 -19.81 3.85
N ARG A 146 18.24 -18.59 4.29
CA ARG A 146 19.36 -18.37 5.21
C ARG A 146 19.16 -19.06 6.56
N VAL A 147 17.96 -18.99 7.12
CA VAL A 147 17.62 -19.69 8.37
C VAL A 147 17.74 -21.20 8.19
N ALA A 148 17.31 -21.74 7.05
CA ALA A 148 17.45 -23.16 6.74
C ALA A 148 18.93 -23.57 6.58
N GLU A 149 19.76 -22.75 5.94
CA GLU A 149 21.21 -22.96 5.80
C GLU A 149 21.89 -22.96 7.18
N ASP A 150 21.63 -21.94 8.02
CA ASP A 150 22.18 -21.86 9.39
C ASP A 150 21.75 -23.07 10.25
N ALA A 151 20.51 -23.55 10.09
CA ALA A 151 20.04 -24.74 10.78
C ALA A 151 20.76 -26.02 10.34
N LEU A 152 21.00 -26.19 9.03
CA LEU A 152 21.74 -27.33 8.49
C LEU A 152 23.21 -27.32 8.94
N ASP A 153 23.85 -26.16 8.94
CA ASP A 153 25.24 -26.01 9.38
C ASP A 153 25.41 -26.24 10.89
N SER A 154 24.36 -25.99 11.70
CA SER A 154 24.38 -26.23 13.15
C SER A 154 24.21 -27.70 13.58
N THR A 155 23.92 -28.60 12.63
CA THR A 155 23.69 -30.03 12.88
C THR A 155 24.89 -30.93 12.60
N PHE A 156 26.05 -30.37 12.26
CA PHE A 156 27.35 -31.04 12.10
C PHE A 156 28.39 -30.52 13.10
#